data_AF-A0A429MBI9-F1
#
_entry.id   AF-A0A429MBI9-F1
#
_cell.length_a   1.000
_cell.length_b   1.000
_cell.length_c   1.000
_cell.angle_alpha   90.00
_cell.angle_beta   90.00
_cell.angle_gamma   90.00
#
_symmetry.space_group_name_H-M   'P 1'
#
loop_
_entity.id
_entity.type
_entity.pdbx_description
1 polymer ?
#
loop_
_entity_poly.entity_id
_entity_poly.type
_entity_poly.pdbx_seq_one_letter_code
_entity_poly.pdbx_strand_id
1 'polypeptide(L)' 'MSFEQKPKVTVILANLGTPDEATVPAVRRFLKQFLSDPRVIEIPKFIWWIILNLFVLPFRPKRVA' A
#
# COMPACT_ATOMS: atom_id res chain seq x y z
N MET A 1 -31.85 -27.17 30.12
CA MET A 1 -31.36 -27.12 28.74
C MET A 1 -30.26 -26.07 28.68
N SER A 2 -29.01 -26.49 28.49
CA SER A 2 -27.87 -25.59 28.42
C SER A 2 -27.81 -24.98 27.02
N PHE A 3 -27.89 -23.66 26.92
CA PHE A 3 -27.71 -22.95 25.65
C PHE A 3 -26.21 -22.96 25.30
N GLU A 4 -25.82 -23.81 24.37
CA GLU A 4 -24.52 -23.73 23.68
C GLU A 4 -24.48 -22.39 22.92
N GLN A 5 -23.67 -21.44 23.39
CA GLN A 5 -23.43 -20.20 22.65
C GLN A 5 -22.53 -20.51 21.46
N LYS A 6 -23.05 -20.30 20.23
CA LYS A 6 -22.22 -20.39 19.03
C LYS A 6 -21.04 -19.42 19.13
N PRO A 7 -19.81 -19.85 18.79
CA PRO A 7 -18.66 -18.97 18.81
C PRO A 7 -18.87 -17.78 17.87
N LYS A 8 -18.60 -16.58 18.37
CA LYS A 8 -18.66 -15.35 17.57
C LYS A 8 -17.49 -15.35 16.59
N VAL A 9 -17.78 -15.24 15.30
CA VAL A 9 -16.77 -15.17 14.24
C VAL A 9 -16.52 -13.70 13.90
N THR A 10 -15.26 -13.25 14.02
CA THR A 10 -14.84 -11.93 13.55
C THR A 10 -14.33 -12.05 12.12
N VAL A 11 -14.93 -11.27 11.21
CA VAL A 11 -14.48 -11.16 9.82
C VAL A 11 -13.75 -9.84 9.65
N ILE A 12 -12.54 -9.89 9.09
CA ILE A 12 -11.75 -8.70 8.75
C ILE A 12 -11.74 -8.57 7.23
N LEU A 13 -12.33 -7.49 6.71
CA LEU A 13 -12.19 -7.09 5.33
C LEU A 13 -10.99 -6.14 5.22
N ALA A 14 -9.98 -6.54 4.45
CA ALA A 14 -8.79 -5.73 4.22
C ALA A 14 -8.56 -5.53 2.71
N ASN A 15 -8.14 -4.33 2.36
CA ASN A 15 -7.63 -3.96 1.04
C ASN A 15 -6.44 -3.01 1.25
N LEU A 16 -5.61 -2.82 0.23
CA LEU A 16 -4.50 -1.87 0.22
C LEU A 16 -4.96 -0.41 0.32
N GLY A 17 -6.20 -0.14 -0.07
CA GLY A 17 -6.74 1.20 -0.24
C GLY A 17 -6.38 1.82 -1.58
N THR A 18 -6.72 3.09 -1.74
CA THR A 18 -6.48 3.90 -2.94
C THR A 18 -6.02 5.30 -2.54
N PRO A 19 -5.40 6.08 -3.45
CA PRO A 19 -5.13 7.49 -3.20
C PRO A 19 -6.41 8.26 -2.84
N ASP A 20 -6.29 9.25 -1.97
CA ASP A 20 -7.42 10.10 -1.55
C ASP A 20 -8.02 10.91 -2.71
N GLU A 21 -7.20 11.21 -3.71
CA GLU A 21 -7.56 11.99 -4.90
C GLU A 21 -6.79 11.49 -6.13
N ALA A 22 -7.35 11.70 -7.33
CA ALA A 22 -6.69 11.44 -8.61
C ALA A 22 -5.70 12.56 -8.99
N THR A 23 -4.95 13.10 -8.02
CA THR A 23 -3.95 14.14 -8.25
C THR A 23 -2.55 13.56 -8.13
N VAL A 24 -1.61 14.07 -8.94
CA VAL A 24 -0.20 13.64 -8.93
C VAL A 24 0.41 13.62 -7.52
N PRO A 25 0.19 14.63 -6.64
CA PRO A 25 0.70 14.61 -5.27
C PRO A 25 0.09 13.50 -4.40
N ALA A 26 -1.22 13.25 -4.52
CA ALA A 26 -1.91 12.19 -3.77
C ALA A 26 -1.44 10.80 -4.20
N VAL A 27 -1.32 10.56 -5.52
CA VAL A 27 -0.77 9.32 -6.08
C VAL A 27 0.68 9.11 -5.64
N ARG A 28 1.50 10.17 -5.64
CA ARG A 28 2.90 10.08 -5.17
C ARG A 28 2.98 9.71 -3.69
N ARG A 29 2.14 10.28 -2.83
CA ARG A 29 2.07 9.96 -1.39
C ARG A 29 1.68 8.50 -1.18
N PHE A 30 0.63 8.04 -1.85
CA PHE A 30 0.17 6.65 -1.79
C PHE A 30 1.27 5.67 -2.24
N LEU A 31 1.86 5.89 -3.42
CA LEU A 31 2.93 5.03 -3.94
C LEU A 31 4.16 5.00 -3.04
N LYS A 32 4.53 6.13 -2.43
CA LYS A 32 5.65 6.17 -1.49
C LYS A 32 5.39 5.29 -0.27
N GLN A 33 4.18 5.35 0.31
CA GLN A 33 3.83 4.52 1.47
C GLN A 33 3.81 3.03 1.09
N PHE A 34 3.12 2.68 0.01
CA PHE A 34 2.98 1.29 -0.43
C PHE A 34 4.30 0.65 -0.84
N LEU A 35 5.09 1.33 -1.68
CA LEU A 35 6.34 0.77 -2.21
C LEU A 35 7.52 0.88 -1.26
N SER A 36 7.38 1.57 -0.11
CA SER A 36 8.40 1.54 0.93
C SER A 36 8.32 0.28 1.79
N ASP A 37 7.24 -0.50 1.68
CA ASP A 37 7.07 -1.73 2.46
C ASP A 37 8.00 -2.85 1.96
N PRO A 38 8.92 -3.37 2.79
CA PRO A 38 9.79 -4.49 2.41
C PRO A 38 9.05 -5.81 2.16
N ARG A 39 7.77 -5.90 2.52
CA ARG A 39 6.92 -7.07 2.20
C ARG A 39 6.41 -7.03 0.75
N VAL A 40 6.40 -5.86 0.13
CA VAL A 40 5.98 -5.67 -1.28
C VAL A 40 7.17 -5.80 -2.22
N ILE A 41 8.38 -5.48 -1.75
CA ILE A 41 9.59 -5.42 -2.57
C ILE A 41 10.74 -6.20 -1.93
N GLU A 42 11.27 -7.16 -2.68
CA GLU A 42 12.33 -8.09 -2.22
C GLU A 42 13.76 -7.60 -2.51
N ILE A 43 13.92 -6.42 -3.12
CA ILE A 43 15.23 -5.82 -3.47
C ILE A 43 15.89 -5.22 -2.21
N PRO A 44 17.24 -5.29 -2.06
CA PRO A 44 17.94 -4.65 -0.96
C PRO A 44 17.53 -3.18 -0.74
N LYS A 45 17.20 -2.83 0.51
CA LYS A 45 16.58 -1.55 0.88
C LYS A 45 17.28 -0.32 0.30
N PHE A 46 18.62 -0.31 0.29
CA PHE A 46 19.40 0.82 -0.21
C PHE A 46 19.21 1.03 -1.72
N ILE A 47 19.33 -0.05 -2.49
CA ILE A 47 19.14 -0.03 -3.95
C ILE A 47 17.70 0.39 -4.27
N TRP A 48 16.74 -0.20 -3.57
CA TRP A 48 15.33 0.14 -3.77
C TRP A 48 15.00 1.58 -3.40
N TRP A 49 15.58 2.12 -2.33
CA TRP A 49 15.37 3.50 -1.94
C TRP A 49 15.79 4.48 -3.05
N ILE A 50 16.92 4.20 -3.71
CA ILE A 50 17.38 4.99 -4.87
C ILE A 50 16.38 4.87 -6.02
N ILE A 51 15.95 3.66 -6.37
CA ILE A 51 14.98 3.42 -7.45
C ILE A 51 13.66 4.13 -7.16
N LEU A 52 13.14 4.00 -5.94
CA LEU A 52 11.88 4.58 -5.52
C LEU A 52 11.91 6.11 -5.63
N ASN A 53 12.92 6.76 -5.05
CA ASN A 53 12.95 8.22 -4.96
C ASN A 53 13.40 8.91 -6.25
N LEU A 54 14.29 8.29 -7.03
CA LEU A 54 14.84 8.90 -8.26
C LEU A 54 14.05 8.53 -9.53
N PHE A 55 13.41 7.36 -9.59
CA PHE A 55 12.75 6.88 -10.81
C PHE A 55 11.25 6.61 -10.62
N VAL A 56 10.83 5.99 -9.52
CA VAL A 56 9.40 5.64 -9.41
C VAL A 56 8.56 6.87 -9.05
N LEU A 57 8.87 7.56 -7.95
CA LEU A 57 8.08 8.68 -7.46
C LEU A 57 8.05 9.91 -8.39
N PRO A 58 9.10 10.21 -9.19
CA PRO A 58 9.04 11.34 -10.13
C PRO A 58 8.29 11.04 -11.43
N PHE A 59 8.34 9.79 -11.91
CA PHE A 59 7.86 9.44 -13.25
C PHE A 59 6.55 8.64 -13.26
N ARG A 60 6.34 7.74 -12.31
CA ARG A 60 5.17 6.84 -12.27
C ARG A 60 3.84 7.57 -12.02
N PRO A 61 3.74 8.57 -11.13
CA PRO A 61 2.47 9.27 -10.89
C PRO A 61 1.88 9.93 -12.14
N LYS A 62 2.72 10.41 -13.07
CA LYS A 62 2.26 11.06 -14.32
C LYS A 62 1.57 10.12 -15.30
N ARG A 63 1.74 8.79 -15.15
CA ARG A 63 1.14 7.79 -16.03
C ARG A 63 -0.14 7.18 -15.46
N VAL A 64 -0.44 7.42 -14.19
CA VAL A 64 -1.52 6.75 -13.43
C VAL A 64 -2.56 7.75 -12.93
N ALA A 65 -2.18 9.01 -12.72
CA ALA A 65 -3.11 10.12 -12.50
C ALA A 65 -3.77 10.56 -13.81
#